data_AF-A0AAW2F169-F1
#
_entry.id   AF-A0AAW2F169-F1
#
_cell.length_a   1.000
_cell.length_b   1.000
_cell.length_c   1.000
_cell.angle_alpha   90.00
_cell.angle_beta   90.00
_cell.angle_gamma   90.00
#
_symmetry.space_group_name_H-M   'P 1'
#
loop_
_entity.id
_entity.type
_entity.pdbx_description
1 polymer ?
#
loop_
_entity_poly.entity_id
_entity_poly.type
_entity_poly.pdbx_seq_one_letter_code
_entity_poly.pdbx_strand_id
1 'polypeptide(L)'
;MSLKLMRMINYLKDPQLVASIQQFFGIKIHYSSHGKAFQKEEEQYTFGKLDNKEESYIATCHNRKINGYDENSKQLNQCTKQVNALKEETNKHKKTLTVLNNPNYTVINKFWFYIFVFGTELGDEIFYSTFIPFLFWNIDGAVGQKVVLVWAIVMTIGQILKDVICWPRPACPPAVRLQNKWSQEYGMPSTHAMVGFTIPFSVVLFTMNKYIYPFSVGCTIAFLWCALVSISRLYLGMHTVLDVMAGLVLAIALMIPLVPLVAITNYYIVTNLWLVIILITISITTIIYYPSSYRWTPTRSDTAMVVSVAAGLHAGAWLNYYTGLLRVSQSLPPFHIVWPTCSTFSCLIIRTVLGFSGVFATKILCKIFSYIIICGIIQINWKDLIKCQDYNSNQNKVFVDLVYKYVSCFMIGVNTVYLLPQIFSMIGIERSEFYTEI
;
A
#
# COMPACT_ATOMS: atom_id res chain seq x y z
N MET A 1 -1.47 3.87 40.56
CA MET A 1 -1.24 4.26 39.15
C MET A 1 -1.58 3.12 38.18
N SER A 2 -1.13 1.88 38.43
CA SER A 2 -1.39 0.69 37.59
C SER A 2 -2.88 0.39 37.29
N LEU A 3 -3.76 0.45 38.31
CA LEU A 3 -5.18 0.11 38.12
C LEU A 3 -5.94 1.08 37.20
N LYS A 4 -5.60 2.38 37.21
CA LYS A 4 -6.20 3.40 36.32
C LYS A 4 -5.78 3.19 34.87
N LEU A 5 -4.49 2.89 34.66
CA LEU A 5 -3.96 2.60 33.33
C LEU A 5 -4.62 1.34 32.73
N MET A 6 -4.76 0.28 33.52
CA MET A 6 -5.38 -0.96 33.08
C MET A 6 -6.86 -0.77 32.72
N ARG A 7 -7.62 0.03 33.49
CA ARG A 7 -8.99 0.41 33.12
C ARG A 7 -9.06 1.19 31.80
N MET A 8 -8.14 2.13 31.59
CA MET A 8 -8.08 2.91 30.36
C MET A 8 -7.76 2.03 29.14
N ILE A 9 -6.79 1.13 29.25
CA ILE A 9 -6.45 0.17 28.18
C ILE A 9 -7.64 -0.73 27.85
N ASN A 10 -8.33 -1.26 28.87
CA ASN A 10 -9.51 -2.09 28.67
C ASN A 10 -10.65 -1.33 27.98
N TYR A 11 -10.86 -0.06 28.35
CA TYR A 11 -11.85 0.80 27.71
C TYR A 11 -11.51 1.08 26.24
N LEU A 12 -10.26 1.42 25.91
CA LEU A 12 -9.83 1.72 24.54
C LEU A 12 -9.81 0.48 23.63
N LYS A 13 -9.65 -0.71 24.23
CA LYS A 13 -9.71 -2.00 23.55
C LYS A 13 -11.16 -2.41 23.24
N ASP A 14 -12.13 -1.88 23.97
CA ASP A 14 -13.52 -2.36 23.92
C ASP A 14 -14.14 -2.19 22.52
N PRO A 15 -14.56 -3.28 21.85
CA PRO A 15 -15.28 -3.21 20.58
C PRO A 15 -16.59 -2.40 20.65
N GLN A 16 -17.21 -2.23 21.84
CA GLN A 16 -18.39 -1.39 22.01
C GLN A 16 -18.09 0.09 21.72
N LEU A 17 -16.87 0.55 22.01
CA LEU A 17 -16.45 1.91 21.68
C LEU A 17 -16.43 2.13 20.17
N VAL A 18 -15.96 1.13 19.42
CA VAL A 18 -15.96 1.15 17.95
C VAL A 18 -17.41 1.18 17.42
N ALA A 19 -18.28 0.32 17.96
CA ALA A 19 -19.71 0.31 17.60
C ALA A 19 -20.39 1.66 17.89
N SER A 20 -20.05 2.31 19.00
CA SER A 20 -20.58 3.62 19.37
C SER A 20 -20.13 4.71 18.38
N ILE A 21 -18.86 4.67 17.95
CA ILE A 21 -18.34 5.57 16.90
C ILE A 21 -19.06 5.34 15.57
N GLN A 22 -19.28 4.08 15.19
CA GLN A 22 -20.03 3.73 13.98
C GLN A 22 -21.45 4.29 14.01
N GLN A 23 -22.15 4.14 15.13
CA GLN A 23 -23.49 4.68 15.34
C GLN A 23 -23.52 6.21 15.30
N PHE A 24 -22.53 6.87 15.94
CA PHE A 24 -22.40 8.33 15.91
C PHE A 24 -22.30 8.87 14.47
N PHE A 25 -21.58 8.18 13.59
CA PHE A 25 -21.46 8.54 12.17
C PHE A 25 -22.58 7.97 11.27
N GLY A 26 -23.65 7.43 11.86
CA GLY A 26 -24.86 7.05 11.12
C GLY A 26 -24.87 5.63 10.57
N ILE A 27 -24.14 4.68 11.18
CA ILE A 27 -24.31 3.24 10.92
C ILE A 27 -25.30 2.67 11.94
N LYS A 28 -26.43 2.15 11.49
CA LYS A 28 -27.37 1.43 12.35
C LYS A 28 -27.07 -0.07 12.29
N ILE A 29 -26.70 -0.64 13.42
CA ILE A 29 -26.30 -2.05 13.54
C ILE A 29 -27.53 -2.87 13.90
N HIS A 30 -27.80 -3.92 13.13
CA HIS A 30 -28.91 -4.84 13.37
C HIS A 30 -28.38 -6.11 14.04
N TYR A 31 -28.55 -6.21 15.36
CA TYR A 31 -28.29 -7.45 16.07
C TYR A 31 -29.44 -8.42 15.80
N SER A 32 -29.28 -9.34 14.85
CA SER A 32 -30.27 -10.39 14.64
C SER A 32 -30.37 -11.28 15.89
N SER A 33 -31.58 -11.60 16.36
CA SER A 33 -31.83 -12.54 17.46
C SER A 33 -31.60 -14.02 17.08
N HIS A 34 -30.64 -14.29 16.19
CA HIS A 34 -30.27 -15.63 15.74
C HIS A 34 -28.79 -15.89 16.00
N GLY A 35 -28.49 -16.16 17.28
CA GLY A 35 -27.22 -16.74 17.74
C GLY A 35 -26.98 -18.19 17.30
N LYS A 36 -27.38 -18.57 16.07
CA LYS A 36 -27.16 -19.93 15.52
C LYS A 36 -26.50 -19.95 14.14
N ALA A 37 -26.33 -18.81 13.47
CA ALA A 37 -25.59 -18.76 12.20
C ALA A 37 -24.07 -18.60 12.39
N PHE A 38 -23.62 -18.08 13.54
CA PHE A 38 -22.20 -17.78 13.79
C PHE A 38 -21.36 -19.01 14.17
N GLN A 39 -21.95 -20.07 14.75
CA GLN A 39 -21.22 -21.32 15.03
C GLN A 39 -20.78 -22.04 13.75
N LYS A 40 -21.50 -21.86 12.63
CA LYS A 40 -21.13 -22.50 11.36
C LYS A 40 -19.94 -21.86 10.66
N GLU A 41 -19.70 -20.56 10.84
CA GLU A 41 -18.50 -19.92 10.26
C GLU A 41 -17.24 -20.23 11.07
N GLU A 42 -17.30 -20.34 12.41
CA GLU A 42 -16.15 -20.77 13.22
C GLU A 42 -15.83 -22.27 13.10
N GLU A 43 -16.84 -23.14 12.96
CA GLU A 43 -16.60 -24.58 12.75
C GLU A 43 -15.96 -24.89 11.38
N GLN A 44 -16.27 -24.12 10.34
CA GLN A 44 -15.71 -24.34 8.99
C GLN A 44 -14.22 -23.96 8.88
N TYR A 45 -13.70 -23.14 9.81
CA TYR A 45 -12.27 -22.85 9.90
C TYR A 45 -11.50 -23.81 10.84
N THR A 46 -12.20 -24.64 11.62
CA THR A 46 -11.58 -25.50 12.62
C THR A 46 -11.55 -26.99 12.21
N PHE A 47 -12.40 -27.43 11.28
CA PHE A 47 -12.46 -28.82 10.81
C PHE A 47 -11.90 -29.02 9.40
N GLY A 48 -10.67 -28.56 9.17
CA GLY A 48 -9.92 -28.77 7.91
C GLY A 48 -8.93 -29.93 8.00
N LYS A 49 -9.23 -31.02 8.73
CA LYS A 49 -8.43 -32.25 8.76
C LYS A 49 -9.29 -33.44 9.17
N LEU A 50 -9.82 -34.13 8.17
CA LEU A 50 -10.12 -35.57 8.03
C LEU A 50 -11.35 -35.68 7.12
N ASP A 51 -11.14 -36.01 5.85
CA ASP A 51 -11.50 -37.34 5.36
C ASP A 51 -11.27 -37.44 3.85
N ASN A 52 -10.46 -38.43 3.48
CA ASN A 52 -10.48 -39.03 2.16
C ASN A 52 -11.79 -39.83 2.05
N LYS A 53 -12.65 -39.50 1.09
CA LYS A 53 -13.33 -40.52 0.28
C LYS A 53 -13.95 -39.92 -0.98
N GLU A 54 -13.63 -40.63 -2.05
CA GLU A 54 -14.10 -40.64 -3.42
C GLU A 54 -15.58 -40.33 -3.68
N GLU A 55 -15.78 -39.82 -4.89
CA GLU A 55 -16.80 -40.19 -5.89
C GLU A 55 -18.09 -39.36 -6.08
N SER A 56 -18.33 -39.13 -7.38
CA SER A 56 -19.54 -38.64 -8.06
C SER A 56 -19.90 -37.19 -7.75
N TYR A 57 -20.04 -36.27 -8.72
CA TYR A 57 -20.90 -36.36 -9.89
C TYR A 57 -20.26 -35.64 -11.10
N ILE A 58 -20.00 -36.43 -12.15
CA ILE A 58 -19.92 -35.95 -13.53
C ILE A 58 -21.31 -36.17 -14.14
N ALA A 59 -21.91 -35.13 -14.71
CA ALA A 59 -22.96 -35.14 -15.74
C ALA A 59 -23.53 -33.71 -15.87
N THR A 60 -23.68 -33.07 -17.02
CA THR A 60 -23.38 -33.36 -18.42
C THR A 60 -23.61 -32.03 -19.15
N CYS A 61 -22.71 -31.59 -20.01
CA CYS A 61 -23.09 -30.80 -21.19
C CYS A 61 -22.03 -30.99 -22.27
N HIS A 62 -22.24 -32.06 -23.03
CA HIS A 62 -21.63 -32.29 -24.33
C HIS A 62 -21.97 -31.12 -25.26
N ASN A 63 -20.97 -30.58 -25.95
CA ASN A 63 -21.16 -30.27 -27.37
C ASN A 63 -19.86 -30.40 -28.17
N ARG A 64 -19.96 -31.30 -29.15
CA ARG A 64 -19.20 -31.53 -30.39
C ARG A 64 -17.93 -30.68 -30.62
N LYS A 65 -16.79 -31.37 -30.68
CA LYS A 65 -15.66 -30.98 -31.54
C LYS A 65 -16.04 -31.22 -33.00
N ILE A 66 -16.07 -30.15 -33.78
CA ILE A 66 -15.87 -30.18 -35.23
C ILE A 66 -14.49 -29.55 -35.48
N ASN A 67 -13.68 -30.23 -36.28
CA ASN A 67 -12.36 -29.77 -36.74
C ASN A 67 -12.50 -28.53 -37.63
N GLY A 68 -11.56 -27.59 -37.48
CA GLY A 68 -11.34 -26.48 -38.41
C GLY A 68 -10.24 -25.56 -37.92
N TYR A 69 -9.16 -25.44 -38.71
CA TYR A 69 -8.21 -24.33 -38.65
C TYR A 69 -8.98 -23.00 -38.77
N ASP A 70 -8.69 -21.99 -37.96
CA ASP A 70 -8.09 -20.74 -38.46
C ASP A 70 -7.85 -19.68 -37.37
N GLU A 71 -6.95 -18.78 -37.75
CA GLU A 71 -6.48 -17.56 -37.09
C GLU A 71 -7.53 -16.77 -36.31
N ASN A 72 -7.20 -16.37 -35.07
CA ASN A 72 -7.46 -15.02 -34.50
C ASN A 72 -7.02 -14.91 -33.03
N SER A 73 -5.70 -14.89 -32.79
CA SER A 73 -5.11 -14.66 -31.46
C SER A 73 -4.89 -13.17 -31.12
N LYS A 74 -5.31 -12.24 -31.98
CA LYS A 74 -5.09 -10.79 -31.81
C LYS A 74 -6.27 -10.02 -31.20
N GLN A 75 -7.51 -10.53 -31.28
CA GLN A 75 -8.68 -9.87 -30.67
C GLN A 75 -8.93 -10.26 -29.20
N LEU A 76 -8.51 -11.45 -28.77
CA LEU A 76 -8.76 -11.93 -27.39
C LEU A 76 -7.92 -11.16 -26.34
N ASN A 77 -6.76 -10.62 -26.71
CA ASN A 77 -5.85 -9.94 -25.79
C ASN A 77 -6.21 -8.49 -25.48
N GLN A 78 -7.05 -7.86 -26.31
CA GLN A 78 -7.55 -6.50 -26.06
C GLN A 78 -8.78 -6.55 -25.13
N CYS A 79 -9.61 -7.59 -25.25
CA CYS A 79 -10.75 -7.85 -24.35
C CYS A 79 -10.28 -8.15 -22.91
N THR A 80 -9.19 -8.90 -22.72
CA THR A 80 -8.67 -9.23 -21.39
C THR A 80 -8.11 -8.03 -20.62
N LYS A 81 -7.58 -7.00 -21.31
CA LYS A 81 -7.09 -5.76 -20.68
C LYS A 81 -8.24 -4.86 -20.21
N GLN A 82 -9.29 -4.75 -21.03
CA GLN A 82 -10.50 -3.99 -20.69
C GLN A 82 -11.26 -4.67 -19.55
N VAL A 83 -11.31 -6.01 -19.52
CA VAL A 83 -11.96 -6.80 -18.47
C VAL A 83 -11.25 -6.69 -17.11
N ASN A 84 -9.95 -6.43 -17.03
CA ASN A 84 -9.26 -6.32 -15.74
C ASN A 84 -9.41 -4.94 -15.09
N ALA A 85 -9.40 -3.85 -15.87
CA ALA A 85 -9.73 -2.51 -15.38
C ALA A 85 -11.23 -2.40 -15.06
N LEU A 86 -12.11 -2.94 -15.93
CA LEU A 86 -13.52 -3.08 -15.60
C LEU A 86 -13.71 -3.96 -14.37
N LYS A 87 -12.96 -5.05 -14.17
CA LYS A 87 -13.09 -5.91 -12.97
C LYS A 87 -12.71 -5.18 -11.68
N GLU A 88 -11.77 -4.24 -11.68
CA GLU A 88 -11.42 -3.47 -10.49
C GLU A 88 -12.47 -2.41 -10.16
N GLU A 89 -12.95 -1.64 -11.15
CA GLU A 89 -14.07 -0.71 -10.96
C GLU A 89 -15.38 -1.45 -10.64
N THR A 90 -15.65 -2.56 -11.32
CA THR A 90 -16.82 -3.42 -11.06
C THR A 90 -16.69 -4.09 -9.69
N ASN A 91 -15.50 -4.49 -9.23
CA ASN A 91 -15.32 -5.03 -7.87
C ASN A 91 -15.45 -3.95 -6.79
N LYS A 92 -15.00 -2.72 -7.04
CA LYS A 92 -15.20 -1.58 -6.13
C LYS A 92 -16.68 -1.25 -6.05
N HIS A 93 -17.36 -1.12 -7.19
CA HIS A 93 -18.79 -0.84 -7.26
C HIS A 93 -19.63 -1.98 -6.67
N LYS A 94 -19.25 -3.25 -6.93
CA LYS A 94 -19.89 -4.44 -6.38
C LYS A 94 -19.66 -4.55 -4.87
N LYS A 95 -18.45 -4.29 -4.34
CA LYS A 95 -18.18 -4.21 -2.89
C LYS A 95 -18.98 -3.10 -2.20
N THR A 96 -19.05 -1.91 -2.79
CA THR A 96 -19.88 -0.81 -2.26
C THR A 96 -21.36 -1.20 -2.26
N LEU A 97 -21.83 -1.93 -3.28
CA LEU A 97 -23.19 -2.46 -3.34
C LEU A 97 -23.43 -3.58 -2.31
N THR A 98 -22.46 -4.47 -2.06
CA THR A 98 -22.55 -5.52 -1.02
C THR A 98 -22.54 -4.93 0.39
N VAL A 99 -21.82 -3.82 0.61
CA VAL A 99 -21.78 -3.06 1.87
C VAL A 99 -23.10 -2.34 2.13
N LEU A 100 -23.75 -1.80 1.09
CA LEU A 100 -25.07 -1.17 1.24
C LEU A 100 -26.23 -2.17 1.46
N ASN A 101 -26.09 -3.42 0.99
CA ASN A 101 -27.15 -4.43 1.03
C ASN A 101 -26.92 -5.53 2.09
N ASN A 102 -26.14 -5.24 3.14
CA ASN A 102 -25.84 -6.23 4.18
C ASN A 102 -26.99 -6.32 5.21
N PRO A 103 -27.52 -7.51 5.54
CA PRO A 103 -28.61 -7.66 6.51
C PRO A 103 -28.23 -7.22 7.94
N ASN A 104 -26.93 -7.12 8.26
CA ASN A 104 -26.45 -6.88 9.61
C ASN A 104 -26.27 -5.38 9.95
N TYR A 105 -26.34 -4.47 8.97
CA TYR A 105 -26.24 -3.03 9.22
C TYR A 105 -26.82 -2.19 8.09
N THR A 106 -27.27 -0.98 8.42
CA THR A 106 -27.73 0.02 7.44
C THR A 106 -26.94 1.31 7.59
N VAL A 107 -26.46 1.84 6.46
CA VAL A 107 -25.74 3.12 6.41
C VAL A 107 -26.76 4.24 6.19
N ILE A 108 -27.05 5.00 7.23
CA ILE A 108 -28.01 6.11 7.19
C ILE A 108 -27.35 7.34 6.56
N ASN A 109 -26.14 7.70 7.03
CA ASN A 109 -25.44 8.89 6.56
C ASN A 109 -24.41 8.55 5.47
N LYS A 110 -24.80 8.75 4.21
CA LYS A 110 -23.93 8.49 3.06
C LYS A 110 -22.74 9.46 2.96
N PHE A 111 -22.88 10.70 3.46
CA PHE A 111 -21.80 11.69 3.41
C PHE A 111 -20.57 11.22 4.21
N TRP A 112 -20.78 10.83 5.46
CA TRP A 112 -19.70 10.28 6.30
C TRP A 112 -19.14 8.97 5.75
N PHE A 113 -20.01 8.12 5.21
CA PHE A 113 -19.57 6.89 4.56
C PHE A 113 -18.56 7.15 3.44
N TYR A 114 -18.85 8.05 2.50
CA TYR A 114 -17.92 8.35 1.41
C TYR A 114 -16.65 9.04 1.89
N ILE A 115 -16.75 9.95 2.89
CA ILE A 115 -15.57 10.59 3.49
C ILE A 115 -14.63 9.55 4.13
N PHE A 116 -15.15 8.60 4.89
CA PHE A 116 -14.30 7.59 5.54
C PHE A 116 -13.80 6.52 4.57
N VAL A 117 -14.58 6.19 3.53
CA VAL A 117 -14.07 5.36 2.43
C VAL A 117 -12.91 6.08 1.74
N PHE A 118 -13.04 7.37 1.44
CA PHE A 118 -11.93 8.16 0.91
C PHE A 118 -10.74 8.23 1.87
N GLY A 119 -11.01 8.49 3.16
CA GLY A 119 -10.00 8.56 4.21
C GLY A 119 -9.19 7.27 4.37
N THR A 120 -9.83 6.10 4.26
CA THR A 120 -9.07 4.85 4.32
C THR A 120 -8.23 4.62 3.06
N GLU A 121 -8.66 5.11 1.90
CA GLU A 121 -7.91 4.95 0.65
C GLU A 121 -6.65 5.82 0.67
N LEU A 122 -6.66 6.99 1.32
CA LEU A 122 -5.45 7.78 1.62
C LEU A 122 -4.42 6.99 2.45
N GLY A 123 -4.88 5.99 3.20
CA GLY A 123 -4.09 5.06 3.99
C GLY A 123 -3.62 3.81 3.24
N ASP A 124 -4.05 3.61 1.99
CA ASP A 124 -3.95 2.35 1.25
C ASP A 124 -2.79 2.35 0.23
N GLU A 125 -2.38 1.15 -0.19
CA GLU A 125 -1.31 0.92 -1.16
C GLU A 125 -1.55 1.66 -2.49
N ILE A 126 -2.82 1.75 -2.92
CA ILE A 126 -3.20 2.37 -4.20
C ILE A 126 -2.88 3.87 -4.17
N PHE A 127 -3.22 4.55 -3.07
CA PHE A 127 -2.92 5.95 -2.92
C PHE A 127 -1.41 6.19 -2.94
N TYR A 128 -0.61 5.46 -2.16
CA TYR A 128 0.83 5.67 -2.15
C TYR A 128 1.50 5.32 -3.47
N SER A 129 0.98 4.32 -4.20
CA SER A 129 1.47 3.98 -5.54
C SER A 129 1.29 5.09 -6.57
N THR A 130 0.36 6.02 -6.34
CA THR A 130 0.12 7.18 -7.20
C THR A 130 0.76 8.46 -6.65
N PHE A 131 0.66 8.68 -5.35
CA PHE A 131 1.16 9.86 -4.65
C PHE A 131 2.69 9.95 -4.68
N ILE A 132 3.42 8.84 -4.47
CA ILE A 132 4.88 8.85 -4.47
C ILE A 132 5.43 9.26 -5.84
N PRO A 133 5.08 8.61 -6.97
CA PRO A 133 5.55 9.06 -8.28
C PRO A 133 5.15 10.49 -8.62
N PHE A 134 3.94 10.90 -8.21
CA PHE A 134 3.47 12.27 -8.38
C PHE A 134 4.38 13.29 -7.67
N LEU A 135 4.80 13.01 -6.43
CA LEU A 135 5.75 13.86 -5.69
C LEU A 135 7.06 14.04 -6.47
N PHE A 136 7.62 12.95 -7.02
CA PHE A 136 8.86 12.99 -7.77
C PHE A 136 8.74 13.80 -9.07
N TRP A 137 7.69 13.54 -9.85
CA TRP A 137 7.55 14.15 -11.17
C TRP A 137 7.12 15.61 -11.14
N ASN A 138 6.39 16.04 -10.10
CA ASN A 138 5.69 17.31 -10.12
C ASN A 138 5.98 18.25 -8.94
N ILE A 139 6.52 17.75 -7.82
CA ILE A 139 6.72 18.56 -6.62
C ILE A 139 8.20 18.75 -6.33
N ASP A 140 8.84 17.77 -5.68
CA ASP A 140 10.23 17.84 -5.23
C ASP A 140 10.75 16.42 -4.99
N GLY A 141 11.68 15.98 -5.83
CA GLY A 141 12.29 14.66 -5.78
C GLY A 141 13.18 14.47 -4.55
N ALA A 142 13.86 15.52 -4.08
CA ALA A 142 14.70 15.43 -2.88
C ALA A 142 13.86 15.29 -1.60
N VAL A 143 12.72 15.97 -1.51
CA VAL A 143 11.73 15.74 -0.44
C VAL A 143 11.12 14.34 -0.59
N GLY A 144 10.77 13.93 -1.81
CA GLY A 144 10.24 12.60 -2.12
C GLY A 144 11.15 11.46 -1.63
N GLN A 145 12.46 11.55 -1.86
CA GLN A 145 13.44 10.56 -1.38
C GLN A 145 13.39 10.40 0.16
N LYS A 146 13.46 11.54 0.88
CA LYS A 146 13.43 11.55 2.35
C LYS A 146 12.10 11.02 2.90
N VAL A 147 10.97 11.46 2.34
CA VAL A 147 9.63 11.00 2.74
C VAL A 147 9.50 9.50 2.56
N VAL A 148 9.92 8.96 1.41
CA VAL A 148 9.84 7.52 1.13
C VAL A 148 10.73 6.72 2.08
N LEU A 149 11.93 7.19 2.40
CA LEU A 149 12.84 6.47 3.30
C LEU A 149 12.26 6.40 4.72
N VAL A 150 11.73 7.51 5.24
CA VAL A 150 11.04 7.54 6.54
C VAL A 150 9.81 6.62 6.53
N TRP A 151 8.97 6.75 5.50
CA TRP A 151 7.77 5.91 5.33
C TRP A 151 8.11 4.43 5.30
N ALA A 152 9.11 4.03 4.52
CA ALA A 152 9.47 2.63 4.33
C ALA A 152 9.93 1.98 5.64
N ILE A 153 10.75 2.69 6.43
CA ILE A 153 11.22 2.21 7.73
C ILE A 153 10.07 2.11 8.73
N VAL A 154 9.24 3.16 8.85
CA VAL A 154 8.08 3.15 9.77
C VAL A 154 7.08 2.05 9.42
N MET A 155 6.77 1.90 8.14
CA MET A 155 5.85 0.87 7.65
C MET A 155 6.40 -0.54 7.87
N THR A 156 7.70 -0.75 7.61
CA THR A 156 8.37 -2.03 7.86
C THR A 156 8.31 -2.42 9.33
N ILE A 157 8.67 -1.50 10.24
CA ILE A 157 8.61 -1.75 11.69
C ILE A 157 7.16 -2.03 12.11
N GLY A 158 6.19 -1.27 11.60
CA GLY A 158 4.76 -1.48 11.90
C GLY A 158 4.24 -2.85 11.45
N GLN A 159 4.61 -3.31 10.26
CA GLN A 159 4.18 -4.62 9.74
C GLN A 159 4.86 -5.78 10.49
N ILE A 160 6.17 -5.69 10.76
CA ILE A 160 6.88 -6.65 11.61
C ILE A 160 6.21 -6.75 12.98
N LEU A 161 5.91 -5.60 13.60
CA LEU A 161 5.33 -5.58 14.94
C LEU A 161 3.91 -6.18 14.97
N LYS A 162 3.12 -6.05 13.90
CA LYS A 162 1.81 -6.73 13.81
C LYS A 162 1.94 -8.24 13.93
N ASP A 163 2.90 -8.82 13.21
CA ASP A 163 3.10 -10.27 13.18
C ASP A 163 3.79 -10.78 14.45
N VAL A 164 4.54 -9.93 15.15
CA VAL A 164 5.12 -10.27 16.47
C VAL A 164 4.07 -10.18 17.59
N ILE A 165 3.25 -9.13 17.61
CA ILE A 165 2.24 -8.93 18.66
C ILE A 165 1.03 -9.87 18.46
N CYS A 166 0.69 -10.19 17.20
CA CYS A 166 -0.44 -11.06 16.86
C CYS A 166 -1.79 -10.60 17.46
N TRP A 167 -1.99 -9.29 17.63
CA TRP A 167 -3.19 -8.76 18.30
C TRP A 167 -4.46 -8.97 17.47
N PRO A 168 -5.56 -9.48 18.05
CA PRO A 168 -6.79 -9.69 17.31
C PRO A 168 -7.48 -8.38 16.92
N ARG A 169 -8.21 -8.42 15.81
CA ARG A 169 -9.09 -7.32 15.34
C ARG A 169 -10.31 -7.18 16.28
N PRO A 170 -11.02 -6.04 16.29
CA PRO A 170 -12.24 -5.89 17.08
C PRO A 170 -13.26 -6.99 16.77
N ALA A 171 -13.97 -7.43 17.81
CA ALA A 171 -15.04 -8.41 17.70
C ALA A 171 -16.24 -7.82 16.94
N CYS A 172 -16.84 -8.63 16.07
CA CYS A 172 -18.00 -8.25 15.28
C CYS A 172 -19.00 -9.41 15.32
N PRO A 173 -20.03 -9.36 16.19
CA PRO A 173 -20.54 -8.21 16.99
C PRO A 173 -19.64 -7.86 18.23
N PRO A 174 -19.76 -6.66 18.84
CA PRO A 174 -20.76 -5.59 18.64
C PRO A 174 -20.47 -4.59 17.51
N ALA A 175 -19.22 -4.44 17.08
CA ALA A 175 -18.89 -3.62 15.91
C ALA A 175 -19.25 -4.35 14.61
N VAL A 176 -19.24 -3.64 13.48
CA VAL A 176 -19.47 -4.25 12.16
C VAL A 176 -18.29 -3.98 11.23
N ARG A 177 -17.86 -5.00 10.47
CA ARG A 177 -16.80 -4.84 9.46
C ARG A 177 -17.41 -4.37 8.14
N LEU A 178 -17.05 -3.16 7.72
CA LEU A 178 -17.45 -2.62 6.41
C LEU A 178 -16.42 -2.94 5.31
N GLN A 179 -15.21 -3.41 5.68
CA GLN A 179 -14.15 -3.72 4.73
C GLN A 179 -13.53 -5.09 5.00
N ASN A 180 -13.44 -5.93 3.97
CA ASN A 180 -12.86 -7.29 4.09
C ASN A 180 -11.41 -7.41 3.60
N LYS A 181 -10.87 -6.41 2.88
CA LYS A 181 -9.52 -6.49 2.25
C LYS A 181 -8.42 -6.84 3.26
N TRP A 182 -8.51 -6.30 4.47
CA TRP A 182 -7.47 -6.39 5.50
C TRP A 182 -7.88 -7.23 6.72
N SER A 183 -8.94 -8.03 6.60
CA SER A 183 -9.49 -8.80 7.73
C SER A 183 -8.57 -9.93 8.19
N GLN A 184 -7.69 -10.41 7.29
CA GLN A 184 -6.72 -11.48 7.57
C GLN A 184 -5.51 -10.99 8.37
N GLU A 185 -5.28 -9.68 8.47
CA GLU A 185 -4.16 -9.11 9.24
C GLU A 185 -4.46 -8.93 10.72
N TYR A 186 -3.41 -8.84 11.54
CA TYR A 186 -3.51 -8.46 12.95
C TYR A 186 -3.86 -6.97 13.13
N GLY A 187 -4.46 -6.66 14.29
CA GLY A 187 -5.03 -5.35 14.61
C GLY A 187 -4.00 -4.30 15.04
N MET A 188 -3.06 -4.65 15.92
CA MET A 188 -2.14 -3.69 16.54
C MET A 188 -0.70 -3.89 16.02
N PRO A 189 0.04 -2.82 15.70
CA PRO A 189 -0.40 -1.42 15.57
C PRO A 189 -1.19 -1.15 14.28
N SER A 190 -1.98 -0.07 14.27
CA SER A 190 -2.64 0.37 13.04
C SER A 190 -1.66 1.00 12.06
N THR A 191 -1.22 0.25 11.05
CA THR A 191 -0.29 0.75 10.02
C THR A 191 -0.90 1.85 9.15
N HIS A 192 -2.21 1.85 8.91
CA HIS A 192 -2.87 2.97 8.22
C HIS A 192 -2.76 4.26 9.03
N ALA A 193 -2.96 4.21 10.36
CA ALA A 193 -2.79 5.38 11.21
C ALA A 193 -1.30 5.82 11.27
N MET A 194 -0.37 4.86 11.34
CA MET A 194 1.07 5.15 11.29
C MET A 194 1.43 5.92 10.01
N VAL A 195 1.05 5.41 8.83
CA VAL A 195 1.39 6.06 7.57
C VAL A 195 0.62 7.37 7.36
N GLY A 196 -0.66 7.42 7.78
CA GLY A 196 -1.48 8.63 7.76
C GLY A 196 -0.91 9.76 8.63
N PHE A 197 -0.08 9.44 9.63
CA PHE A 197 0.75 10.41 10.33
C PHE A 197 2.07 10.65 9.59
N THR A 198 2.83 9.60 9.30
CA THR A 198 4.21 9.70 8.83
C THR A 198 4.37 10.49 7.54
N ILE A 199 3.59 10.20 6.51
CA ILE A 199 3.77 10.85 5.20
C ILE A 199 3.50 12.35 5.26
N PRO A 200 2.31 12.83 5.68
CA PRO A 200 2.03 14.26 5.64
C PRO A 200 2.93 15.05 6.60
N PHE A 201 3.26 14.51 7.79
CA PHE A 201 4.21 15.17 8.69
C PHE A 201 5.64 15.16 8.15
N SER A 202 6.09 14.09 7.48
CA SER A 202 7.40 14.09 6.81
C SER A 202 7.48 15.14 5.71
N VAL A 203 6.43 15.31 4.91
CA VAL A 203 6.38 16.39 3.90
C VAL A 203 6.59 17.74 4.59
N VAL A 204 5.77 18.07 5.60
CA VAL A 204 5.85 19.34 6.33
C VAL A 204 7.25 19.56 6.94
N LEU A 205 7.81 18.54 7.60
CA LEU A 205 9.11 18.65 8.28
C LEU A 205 10.28 18.84 7.29
N PHE A 206 10.22 18.21 6.11
CA PHE A 206 11.25 18.37 5.09
C PHE A 206 11.06 19.62 4.21
N THR A 207 9.87 20.22 4.19
CA THR A 207 9.60 21.45 3.42
C THR A 207 9.65 22.74 4.26
N MET A 208 9.55 22.69 5.59
CA MET A 208 9.40 23.88 6.45
C MET A 208 10.54 24.91 6.33
N ASN A 209 11.77 24.46 6.08
CA ASN A 209 12.94 25.34 5.88
C ASN A 209 13.36 25.42 4.41
N LYS A 210 12.67 24.70 3.52
CA LYS A 210 12.97 24.63 2.09
C LYS A 210 12.06 25.56 1.28
N TYR A 211 10.80 25.71 1.67
CA TYR A 211 9.81 26.52 0.97
C TYR A 211 9.17 27.56 1.88
N ILE A 212 8.83 28.72 1.33
CA ILE A 212 8.15 29.80 2.04
C ILE A 212 6.64 29.52 2.04
N TYR A 213 6.12 28.99 3.14
CA TYR A 213 4.69 28.89 3.42
C TYR A 213 4.45 28.92 4.94
N PRO A 214 3.23 29.26 5.40
CA PRO A 214 2.92 29.24 6.83
C PRO A 214 3.00 27.81 7.39
N PHE A 215 3.96 27.55 8.28
CA PHE A 215 4.14 26.24 8.92
C PHE A 215 2.85 25.72 9.58
N SER A 216 2.06 26.62 10.17
CA SER A 216 0.76 26.31 10.76
C SER A 216 -0.21 25.67 9.77
N VAL A 217 -0.29 26.19 8.54
CA VAL A 217 -1.16 25.65 7.48
C VAL A 217 -0.74 24.23 7.10
N GLY A 218 0.57 23.99 6.95
CA GLY A 218 1.11 22.65 6.70
C GLY A 218 0.73 21.66 7.81
N CYS A 219 0.92 22.05 9.06
CA CYS A 219 0.54 21.24 10.22
C CYS A 219 -0.97 20.99 10.30
N THR A 220 -1.82 21.96 9.97
CA THR A 220 -3.27 21.77 9.92
C THR A 220 -3.66 20.74 8.87
N ILE A 221 -3.09 20.82 7.66
CA ILE A 221 -3.36 19.84 6.60
C ILE A 221 -2.89 18.44 7.02
N ALA A 222 -1.69 18.33 7.60
CA ALA A 222 -1.16 17.05 8.06
C ALA A 222 -2.00 16.44 9.19
N PHE A 223 -2.46 17.26 10.12
CA PHE A 223 -3.35 16.84 11.19
C PHE A 223 -4.71 16.37 10.65
N LEU A 224 -5.34 17.13 9.75
CA LEU A 224 -6.62 16.76 9.13
C LEU A 224 -6.51 15.44 8.35
N TRP A 225 -5.42 15.25 7.60
CA TRP A 225 -5.14 13.99 6.92
C TRP A 225 -5.04 12.84 7.92
N CYS A 226 -4.18 12.98 8.93
CA CYS A 226 -3.98 11.95 9.95
C CYS A 226 -5.29 11.60 10.65
N ALA A 227 -6.06 12.60 11.08
CA ALA A 227 -7.35 12.41 11.73
C ALA A 227 -8.34 11.67 10.82
N LEU A 228 -8.43 12.07 9.55
CA LEU A 228 -9.32 11.43 8.57
C LEU A 228 -8.97 9.94 8.37
N VAL A 229 -7.69 9.63 8.18
CA VAL A 229 -7.22 8.24 8.04
C VAL A 229 -7.49 7.45 9.33
N SER A 230 -7.11 7.98 10.50
CA SER A 230 -7.30 7.30 11.79
C SER A 230 -8.77 7.00 12.09
N ILE A 231 -9.66 7.99 11.94
CA ILE A 231 -11.09 7.82 12.22
C ILE A 231 -11.73 6.85 11.23
N SER A 232 -11.31 6.85 9.95
CA SER A 232 -11.82 5.88 8.96
C SER A 232 -11.61 4.42 9.37
N ARG A 233 -10.51 4.11 10.07
CA ARG A 233 -10.19 2.74 10.52
C ARG A 233 -11.13 2.25 11.62
N LEU A 234 -11.59 3.18 12.47
CA LEU A 234 -12.61 2.94 13.48
C LEU A 234 -13.99 2.81 12.82
N TYR A 235 -14.33 3.74 11.92
CA TYR A 235 -15.61 3.73 11.21
C TYR A 235 -15.81 2.43 10.42
N LEU A 236 -14.78 1.94 9.73
CA LEU A 236 -14.88 0.70 8.94
C LEU A 236 -14.83 -0.59 9.79
N GLY A 237 -14.68 -0.47 11.12
CA GLY A 237 -14.65 -1.60 12.04
C GLY A 237 -13.40 -2.46 11.94
N MET A 238 -12.29 -1.87 11.46
CA MET A 238 -11.04 -2.61 11.24
C MET A 238 -10.12 -2.58 12.45
N HIS A 239 -10.16 -1.54 13.27
CA HIS A 239 -9.25 -1.35 14.39
C HIS A 239 -10.02 -0.90 15.64
N THR A 240 -9.50 -1.25 16.81
CA THR A 240 -9.92 -0.63 18.08
C THR A 240 -9.27 0.75 18.24
N VAL A 241 -9.77 1.56 19.18
CA VAL A 241 -9.16 2.87 19.49
C VAL A 241 -7.74 2.68 20.02
N LEU A 242 -7.51 1.62 20.80
CA LEU A 242 -6.18 1.25 21.28
C LEU A 242 -5.21 0.97 20.12
N ASP A 243 -5.62 0.22 19.10
CA ASP A 243 -4.75 -0.10 17.95
C ASP A 243 -4.30 1.17 17.20
N VAL A 244 -5.21 2.14 17.07
CA VAL A 244 -4.96 3.44 16.41
C VAL A 244 -4.02 4.29 17.26
N MET A 245 -4.29 4.41 18.56
CA MET A 245 -3.41 5.16 19.47
C MET A 245 -2.01 4.56 19.55
N ALA A 246 -1.90 3.23 19.65
CA ALA A 246 -0.62 2.54 19.65
C ALA A 246 0.15 2.79 18.34
N GLY A 247 -0.53 2.77 17.20
CA GLY A 247 0.05 3.13 15.91
C GLY A 247 0.58 4.57 15.88
N LEU A 248 -0.22 5.55 16.31
CA LEU A 248 0.20 6.95 16.32
C LEU A 248 1.39 7.21 17.26
N VAL A 249 1.35 6.65 18.47
CA VAL A 249 2.45 6.75 19.44
C VAL A 249 3.73 6.15 18.86
N LEU A 250 3.63 4.97 18.24
CA LEU A 250 4.77 4.31 17.60
C LEU A 250 5.33 5.14 16.44
N ALA A 251 4.47 5.67 15.55
CA ALA A 251 4.90 6.53 14.45
C ALA A 251 5.62 7.79 14.94
N ILE A 252 5.09 8.48 15.95
CA ILE A 252 5.73 9.65 16.55
C ILE A 252 7.08 9.27 17.14
N ALA A 253 7.14 8.20 17.95
CA ALA A 253 8.36 7.74 18.58
C ALA A 253 9.45 7.37 17.58
N LEU A 254 9.09 6.74 16.46
CA LEU A 254 10.01 6.40 15.38
C LEU A 254 10.47 7.64 14.60
N MET A 255 9.59 8.60 14.34
CA MET A 255 9.93 9.79 13.55
C MET A 255 10.91 10.74 14.25
N ILE A 256 10.86 10.85 15.58
CA ILE A 256 11.75 11.73 16.35
C ILE A 256 13.24 11.52 16.00
N PRO A 257 13.80 10.30 16.07
CA PRO A 257 15.18 10.05 15.64
C PRO A 257 15.32 9.89 14.12
N LEU A 258 14.29 9.39 13.43
CA LEU A 258 14.41 9.00 12.03
C LEU A 258 14.44 10.18 11.07
N VAL A 259 13.63 11.21 11.31
CA VAL A 259 13.60 12.42 10.47
C VAL A 259 14.97 13.13 10.40
N PRO A 260 15.62 13.47 11.54
CA PRO A 260 16.96 14.09 11.49
C PRO A 260 18.02 13.14 10.92
N LEU A 261 17.93 11.85 11.21
CA LEU A 261 18.84 10.85 10.63
C LEU A 261 18.75 10.84 9.10
N VAL A 262 17.53 10.75 8.55
CA VAL A 262 17.30 10.76 7.09
C VAL A 262 17.70 12.09 6.47
N ALA A 263 17.47 13.22 7.16
CA ALA A 263 17.89 14.53 6.65
C ALA A 263 19.40 14.59 6.39
N ILE A 264 20.20 13.94 7.23
CA ILE A 264 21.66 13.87 7.11
C ILE A 264 22.08 12.77 6.12
N THR A 265 21.54 11.55 6.25
CA THR A 265 22.02 10.38 5.50
C THR A 265 21.60 10.39 4.03
N ASN A 266 20.47 11.01 3.67
CA ASN A 266 19.94 10.96 2.30
C ASN A 266 20.95 11.43 1.25
N TYR A 267 21.64 12.54 1.52
CA TYR A 267 22.68 13.06 0.62
C TYR A 267 23.80 12.04 0.38
N TYR A 268 24.27 11.38 1.43
CA TYR A 268 25.32 10.35 1.31
C TYR A 268 24.82 9.11 0.58
N ILE A 269 23.57 8.68 0.80
CA ILE A 269 22.97 7.56 0.08
C ILE A 269 22.92 7.84 -1.43
N VAL A 270 22.53 9.06 -1.82
CA VAL A 270 22.44 9.44 -3.24
C VAL A 270 23.82 9.56 -3.90
N THR A 271 24.83 10.03 -3.16
CA THR A 271 26.16 10.28 -3.73
C THR A 271 27.11 9.07 -3.70
N ASN A 272 26.85 8.07 -2.85
CA ASN A 272 27.76 6.95 -2.62
C ASN A 272 27.13 5.58 -2.97
N LEU A 273 27.72 4.89 -3.95
CA LEU A 273 27.28 3.57 -4.41
C LEU A 273 27.23 2.52 -3.28
N TRP A 274 28.20 2.53 -2.37
CA TRP A 274 28.26 1.54 -1.31
C TRP A 274 27.08 1.65 -0.36
N LEU A 275 26.60 2.87 -0.08
CA LEU A 275 25.43 3.08 0.76
C LEU A 275 24.13 2.62 0.07
N VAL A 276 24.03 2.74 -1.25
CA VAL A 276 22.92 2.17 -2.03
C VAL A 276 22.95 0.64 -1.98
N ILE A 277 24.14 0.02 -2.15
CA ILE A 277 24.30 -1.43 -2.06
C ILE A 277 23.92 -1.92 -0.65
N ILE A 278 24.34 -1.20 0.40
CA ILE A 278 23.95 -1.50 1.78
C ILE A 278 22.43 -1.40 1.95
N LEU A 279 21.78 -0.36 1.41
CA LEU A 279 20.32 -0.20 1.47
C LEU A 279 19.59 -1.35 0.76
N ILE A 280 20.05 -1.76 -0.42
CA ILE A 280 19.52 -2.93 -1.16
C ILE A 280 19.71 -4.19 -0.32
N THR A 281 20.90 -4.39 0.25
CA THR A 281 21.20 -5.56 1.07
C THR A 281 20.29 -5.63 2.29
N ILE A 282 20.15 -4.52 3.03
CA ILE A 282 19.24 -4.42 4.19
C ILE A 282 17.81 -4.76 3.76
N SER A 283 17.34 -4.24 2.62
CA SER A 283 15.99 -4.51 2.13
C SER A 283 15.73 -6.01 1.86
N ILE A 284 16.71 -6.71 1.28
CA ILE A 284 16.63 -8.16 1.02
C ILE A 284 16.71 -8.93 2.34
N THR A 285 17.64 -8.56 3.22
CA THR A 285 17.80 -9.15 4.56
C THR A 285 16.50 -9.05 5.38
N THR A 286 15.82 -7.89 5.36
CA THR A 286 14.52 -7.72 6.03
C THR A 286 13.45 -8.70 5.53
N ILE A 287 13.44 -9.00 4.23
CA ILE A 287 12.47 -9.92 3.62
C ILE A 287 12.80 -11.39 3.96
N ILE A 288 14.08 -11.74 4.00
CA ILE A 288 14.56 -13.09 4.32
C ILE A 288 14.30 -13.41 5.79
N TYR A 289 14.68 -12.51 6.70
CA TYR A 289 14.54 -12.67 8.14
C TYR A 289 13.22 -12.12 8.71
N TYR A 290 12.23 -11.90 7.85
CA TYR A 290 10.90 -11.45 8.28
C TYR A 290 10.29 -12.48 9.25
N PRO A 291 9.72 -12.07 10.39
CA PRO A 291 9.22 -12.99 11.39
C PRO A 291 8.09 -13.87 10.84
N SER A 292 8.15 -15.16 11.12
CA SER A 292 7.06 -16.09 10.80
C SER A 292 5.92 -15.93 11.79
N SER A 293 4.71 -15.67 11.30
CA SER A 293 3.47 -15.65 12.08
C SER A 293 2.80 -17.03 12.08
N TYR A 294 1.93 -17.28 13.07
CA TYR A 294 1.20 -18.55 13.20
C TYR A 294 0.22 -18.81 12.05
N ARG A 295 -0.29 -17.75 11.42
CA ARG A 295 -1.19 -17.80 10.26
C ARG A 295 -0.60 -17.03 9.10
N TRP A 296 -0.85 -17.47 7.87
CA TRP A 296 -0.43 -16.71 6.70
C TRP A 296 -1.07 -15.31 6.67
N THR A 297 -0.25 -14.29 6.48
CA THR A 297 -0.64 -12.88 6.37
C THR A 297 0.02 -12.24 5.15
N PRO A 298 -0.62 -11.25 4.50
CA PRO A 298 -0.04 -10.54 3.35
C PRO A 298 1.11 -9.58 3.73
N THR A 299 1.30 -9.31 5.02
CA THR A 299 2.24 -8.32 5.59
C THR A 299 3.69 -8.49 5.14
N ARG A 300 4.20 -9.72 5.03
CA ARG A 300 5.55 -9.99 4.49
C ARG A 300 5.68 -9.52 3.05
N SER A 301 4.65 -9.78 2.25
CA SER A 301 4.62 -9.38 0.85
C SER A 301 4.51 -7.85 0.71
N ASP A 302 3.71 -7.21 1.55
CA ASP A 302 3.57 -5.75 1.53
C ASP A 302 4.88 -5.09 1.94
N THR A 303 5.54 -5.63 2.97
CA THR A 303 6.88 -5.18 3.39
C THR A 303 7.88 -5.31 2.25
N ALA A 304 7.88 -6.42 1.51
CA ALA A 304 8.74 -6.59 0.35
C ALA A 304 8.52 -5.53 -0.74
N MET A 305 7.26 -5.14 -0.99
CA MET A 305 6.95 -4.05 -1.92
C MET A 305 7.45 -2.69 -1.40
N VAL A 306 7.25 -2.40 -0.11
CA VAL A 306 7.67 -1.13 0.51
C VAL A 306 9.19 -0.95 0.46
N VAL A 307 9.95 -1.94 0.95
CA VAL A 307 11.42 -1.82 1.02
C VAL A 307 12.07 -1.82 -0.36
N SER A 308 11.48 -2.54 -1.33
CA SER A 308 11.99 -2.56 -2.71
C SER A 308 11.75 -1.25 -3.45
N VAL A 309 10.57 -0.63 -3.30
CA VAL A 309 10.33 0.72 -3.87
C VAL A 309 11.33 1.72 -3.28
N ALA A 310 11.54 1.70 -1.96
CA ALA A 310 12.50 2.61 -1.32
C ALA A 310 13.93 2.41 -1.83
N ALA A 311 14.41 1.17 -1.89
CA ALA A 311 15.73 0.84 -2.42
C ALA A 311 15.87 1.23 -3.91
N GLY A 312 14.83 0.96 -4.72
CA GLY A 312 14.82 1.29 -6.15
C GLY A 312 14.83 2.80 -6.41
N LEU A 313 14.07 3.58 -5.64
CA LEU A 313 14.07 5.04 -5.76
C LEU A 313 15.43 5.65 -5.44
N HIS A 314 16.11 5.15 -4.40
CA HIS A 314 17.45 5.63 -4.03
C HIS A 314 18.52 5.16 -5.02
N ALA A 315 18.39 3.95 -5.57
CA ALA A 315 19.23 3.49 -6.68
C ALA A 315 19.05 4.35 -7.93
N GLY A 316 17.80 4.74 -8.25
CA GLY A 316 17.51 5.68 -9.33
C GLY A 316 18.09 7.07 -9.09
N ALA A 317 18.01 7.57 -7.85
CA ALA A 317 18.60 8.86 -7.48
C ALA A 317 20.13 8.83 -7.61
N TRP A 318 20.77 7.75 -7.14
CA TRP A 318 22.20 7.54 -7.34
C TRP A 318 22.59 7.44 -8.82
N LEU A 319 21.80 6.76 -9.66
CA LEU A 319 22.05 6.72 -11.11
C LEU A 319 22.00 8.11 -11.75
N ASN A 320 21.05 8.96 -11.36
CA ASN A 320 20.99 10.34 -11.83
C ASN A 320 22.21 11.15 -11.38
N TYR A 321 22.73 10.94 -10.17
CA TYR A 321 23.95 11.58 -9.68
C TYR A 321 25.19 11.07 -10.42
N TYR A 322 25.32 9.75 -10.56
CA TYR A 322 26.44 9.09 -11.25
C TYR A 322 26.54 9.50 -12.73
N THR A 323 25.41 9.67 -13.41
CA THR A 323 25.37 10.13 -14.81
C THR A 323 25.58 11.63 -14.97
N GLY A 324 25.72 12.39 -13.88
CA GLY A 324 25.94 13.84 -13.89
C GLY A 324 24.69 14.65 -14.27
N LEU A 325 23.51 14.02 -14.26
CA LEU A 325 22.23 14.68 -14.53
C LEU A 325 21.77 15.49 -13.31
N LEU A 326 21.89 14.94 -12.10
CA LEU A 326 21.59 15.65 -10.84
C LEU A 326 22.70 16.66 -10.51
N ARG A 327 22.32 17.91 -10.26
CA ARG A 327 23.17 19.04 -9.92
C ARG A 327 22.64 19.75 -8.67
N VAL A 328 23.53 20.44 -7.97
CA VAL A 328 23.12 21.30 -6.84
C VAL A 328 22.45 22.56 -7.40
N SER A 329 21.30 22.94 -6.83
CA SER A 329 20.64 24.21 -7.18
C SER A 329 21.59 25.39 -6.99
N GLN A 330 21.55 26.34 -7.93
CA GLN A 330 22.30 27.59 -7.84
C GLN A 330 21.68 28.59 -6.86
N SER A 331 20.40 28.39 -6.49
CA SER A 331 19.68 29.24 -5.55
C SER A 331 19.63 28.60 -4.17
N LEU A 332 19.84 29.41 -3.12
CA LEU A 332 19.75 28.95 -1.75
C LEU A 332 18.28 28.95 -1.26
N PRO A 333 17.87 27.95 -0.46
CA PRO A 333 16.58 27.98 0.20
C PRO A 333 16.50 29.14 1.22
N PRO A 334 15.28 29.64 1.54
CA PRO A 334 13.99 29.06 1.19
C PRO A 334 13.44 29.55 -0.17
N PHE A 335 12.83 28.63 -0.92
CA PHE A 335 12.24 28.91 -2.24
C PHE A 335 10.80 29.42 -2.13
N HIS A 336 10.41 30.32 -3.03
CA HIS A 336 9.01 30.72 -3.17
C HIS A 336 8.21 29.64 -3.90
N ILE A 337 6.98 29.37 -3.45
CA ILE A 337 6.08 28.44 -4.14
C ILE A 337 5.59 29.11 -5.42
N VAL A 338 5.98 28.55 -6.57
CA VAL A 338 5.48 28.97 -7.89
C VAL A 338 4.25 28.14 -8.24
N TRP A 339 3.09 28.81 -8.28
CA TRP A 339 1.86 28.16 -8.71
C TRP A 339 1.87 27.88 -10.22
N PRO A 340 1.41 26.71 -10.67
CA PRO A 340 1.50 26.31 -12.06
C PRO A 340 0.64 27.21 -12.95
N THR A 341 1.21 27.72 -14.04
CA THR A 341 0.44 28.34 -15.13
C THR A 341 -0.36 27.28 -15.88
N CYS A 342 -1.34 27.67 -16.70
CA CYS A 342 -2.14 26.71 -17.50
C CYS A 342 -1.25 25.76 -18.32
N SER A 343 -0.16 26.26 -18.93
CA SER A 343 0.78 25.43 -19.68
C SER A 343 1.51 24.43 -18.79
N THR A 344 2.02 24.88 -17.64
CA THR A 344 2.73 24.01 -16.69
C THR A 344 1.78 22.97 -16.09
N PHE A 345 0.51 23.33 -15.89
CA PHE A 345 -0.53 22.43 -15.41
C PHE A 345 -0.87 21.35 -16.43
N SER A 346 -0.99 21.71 -17.72
CA SER A 346 -1.15 20.73 -18.80
C SER A 346 0.04 19.77 -18.88
N CYS A 347 1.28 20.29 -18.80
CA CYS A 347 2.48 19.44 -18.75
C CYS A 347 2.48 18.50 -17.54
N LEU A 348 2.04 18.97 -16.37
CA LEU A 348 1.90 18.15 -15.15
C LEU A 348 0.92 16.98 -15.37
N ILE A 349 -0.23 17.24 -15.99
CA ILE A 349 -1.21 16.18 -16.29
C ILE A 349 -0.60 15.16 -17.25
N ILE A 350 -0.01 15.62 -18.36
CA ILE A 350 0.60 14.75 -19.37
C ILE A 350 1.72 13.90 -18.75
N ARG A 351 2.60 14.51 -17.95
CA ARG A 351 3.69 13.84 -17.23
C ARG A 351 3.16 12.74 -16.31
N THR A 352 2.09 13.05 -15.57
CA THR A 352 1.46 12.11 -14.63
C THR A 352 0.83 10.92 -15.37
N VAL A 353 0.11 11.16 -16.46
CA VAL A 353 -0.53 10.11 -17.27
C VAL A 353 0.52 9.23 -17.96
N LEU A 354 1.53 9.83 -18.59
CA LEU A 354 2.62 9.09 -19.23
C LEU A 354 3.44 8.30 -18.20
N GLY A 355 3.74 8.92 -17.06
CA GLY A 355 4.46 8.29 -15.97
C GLY A 355 3.72 7.07 -15.41
N PHE A 356 2.42 7.19 -15.13
CA PHE A 356 1.62 6.03 -14.68
C PHE A 356 1.50 4.94 -15.74
N SER A 357 1.42 5.30 -17.01
CA SER A 357 1.48 4.34 -18.12
C SER A 357 2.80 3.57 -18.12
N GLY A 358 3.92 4.25 -17.88
CA GLY A 358 5.25 3.64 -17.74
C GLY A 358 5.40 2.75 -16.50
N VAL A 359 4.86 3.17 -15.35
CA VAL A 359 4.82 2.35 -14.12
C VAL A 359 4.01 1.08 -14.35
N PHE A 360 2.84 1.19 -14.99
CA PHE A 360 2.00 0.05 -15.32
C PHE A 360 2.68 -0.92 -16.31
N ALA A 361 3.33 -0.38 -17.34
CA ALA A 361 4.13 -1.17 -18.28
C ALA A 361 5.27 -1.91 -17.56
N THR A 362 6.00 -1.22 -16.69
CA THR A 362 7.08 -1.80 -15.87
C THR A 362 6.56 -2.97 -15.04
N LYS A 363 5.43 -2.79 -14.35
CA LYS A 363 4.81 -3.84 -13.53
C LYS A 363 4.47 -5.09 -14.34
N ILE A 364 3.93 -4.92 -15.56
CA ILE A 364 3.59 -6.04 -16.44
C ILE A 364 4.86 -6.74 -16.95
N LEU A 365 5.83 -5.98 -17.45
CA LEU A 365 7.07 -6.52 -17.99
C LEU A 365 7.85 -7.28 -16.93
N CYS A 366 8.09 -6.67 -15.77
CA CYS A 366 8.80 -7.32 -14.66
C CYS A 366 8.07 -8.57 -14.18
N LYS A 367 6.72 -8.56 -14.11
CA LYS A 367 5.96 -9.77 -13.77
C LYS A 367 6.23 -10.89 -14.77
N ILE A 368 6.14 -10.62 -16.07
CA ILE A 368 6.37 -11.64 -17.11
C ILE A 368 7.80 -12.20 -17.01
N PHE A 369 8.81 -11.33 -16.99
CA PHE A 369 10.21 -11.74 -16.94
C PHE A 369 10.56 -12.49 -15.64
N SER A 370 10.14 -12.00 -14.49
CA SER A 370 10.41 -12.67 -13.20
C SER A 370 9.78 -14.05 -13.12
N TYR A 371 8.54 -14.23 -13.57
CA TYR A 371 7.93 -15.57 -13.59
C TYR A 371 8.65 -16.52 -14.54
N ILE A 372 9.04 -16.06 -15.74
CA ILE A 372 9.78 -16.91 -16.70
C ILE A 372 11.13 -17.32 -16.13
N ILE A 373 11.91 -16.38 -15.60
CA ILE A 373 13.26 -16.65 -15.09
C ILE A 373 13.21 -17.55 -13.87
N ILE A 374 12.40 -17.19 -12.86
CA ILE A 374 12.37 -17.93 -11.59
C ILE A 374 11.73 -19.30 -11.78
N CYS A 375 10.64 -19.43 -12.54
CA CYS A 375 10.05 -20.74 -12.81
C CYS A 375 10.97 -21.60 -13.69
N GLY A 376 11.77 -20.99 -14.59
CA GLY A 376 12.81 -21.68 -15.34
C GLY A 376 13.91 -22.24 -14.43
N ILE A 377 14.36 -21.47 -13.43
CA ILE A 377 15.36 -21.91 -12.44
C ILE A 377 14.81 -23.04 -11.56
N ILE A 378 13.55 -22.94 -11.12
CA ILE A 378 12.90 -23.94 -10.25
C ILE A 378 12.35 -25.14 -11.07
N GLN A 379 12.44 -25.10 -12.40
CA GLN A 379 11.89 -26.12 -13.32
C GLN A 379 10.39 -26.38 -13.15
N ILE A 380 9.59 -25.34 -12.89
CA ILE A 380 8.13 -25.41 -12.74
C ILE A 380 7.45 -24.73 -13.94
N ASN A 381 6.30 -25.24 -14.38
CA ASN A 381 5.51 -24.57 -15.40
C ASN A 381 4.91 -23.25 -14.87
N TRP A 382 5.41 -22.12 -15.37
CA TRP A 382 4.98 -20.79 -14.96
C TRP A 382 3.48 -20.53 -15.18
N LYS A 383 2.87 -21.15 -16.21
CA LYS A 383 1.44 -20.96 -16.53
C LYS A 383 0.53 -21.56 -15.46
N ASP A 384 0.96 -22.67 -14.87
CA ASP A 384 0.20 -23.38 -13.84
C ASP A 384 0.36 -22.67 -12.49
N LEU A 385 1.56 -22.16 -12.20
CA LEU A 385 1.84 -21.42 -10.97
C LEU A 385 1.09 -20.08 -10.88
N ILE A 386 0.91 -19.38 -12.00
CA ILE A 386 0.13 -18.13 -12.08
C ILE A 386 -1.35 -18.38 -11.75
N LYS A 387 -1.90 -19.53 -12.13
CA LYS A 387 -3.33 -19.86 -11.93
C LYS A 387 -3.63 -20.38 -10.52
N CYS A 388 -2.64 -20.96 -9.85
CA CYS A 388 -2.80 -21.45 -8.48
C CYS A 388 -3.18 -20.30 -7.53
N GLN A 389 -4.12 -20.52 -6.61
CA GLN A 389 -4.51 -19.55 -5.57
C GLN A 389 -4.11 -20.00 -4.16
N ASP A 390 -3.51 -21.19 -4.04
CA ASP A 390 -3.16 -21.78 -2.75
C ASP A 390 -1.80 -21.30 -2.24
N TYR A 391 -1.84 -20.25 -1.41
CA TYR A 391 -0.66 -19.69 -0.75
C TYR A 391 -0.21 -20.50 0.48
N ASN A 392 -1.10 -21.32 1.05
CA ASN A 392 -0.82 -22.09 2.28
C ASN A 392 -0.07 -23.40 2.01
N SER A 393 -0.26 -24.03 0.84
CA SER A 393 0.34 -25.33 0.51
C SER A 393 1.59 -25.23 -0.38
N ASN A 394 1.73 -24.13 -1.14
CA ASN A 394 2.78 -24.01 -2.15
C ASN A 394 3.84 -22.95 -1.78
N GLN A 395 4.89 -23.40 -1.07
CA GLN A 395 6.02 -22.53 -0.69
C GLN A 395 6.75 -21.95 -1.91
N ASN A 396 6.83 -22.69 -3.01
CA ASN A 396 7.44 -22.20 -4.25
C ASN A 396 6.66 -21.02 -4.83
N LYS A 397 5.32 -21.06 -4.76
CA LYS A 397 4.48 -19.93 -5.17
C LYS A 397 4.73 -18.70 -4.30
N VAL A 398 4.80 -18.85 -2.97
CA VAL A 398 5.10 -17.73 -2.06
C VAL A 398 6.46 -17.12 -2.38
N PHE A 399 7.48 -17.95 -2.62
CA PHE A 399 8.82 -17.50 -2.97
C PHE A 399 8.86 -16.76 -4.32
N VAL A 400 8.31 -17.34 -5.39
CA VAL A 400 8.22 -16.69 -6.70
C VAL A 400 7.44 -15.38 -6.61
N ASP A 401 6.35 -15.39 -5.83
CA ASP A 401 5.52 -14.21 -5.64
C ASP A 401 6.29 -13.06 -4.95
N LEU A 402 7.11 -13.40 -3.96
CA LEU A 402 7.95 -12.45 -3.24
C LEU A 402 9.05 -11.87 -4.15
N VAL A 403 9.72 -12.71 -4.94
CA VAL A 403 10.79 -12.29 -5.83
C VAL A 403 10.27 -11.38 -6.94
N TYR A 404 9.15 -11.71 -7.60
CA TYR A 404 8.61 -10.81 -8.62
C TYR A 404 8.15 -9.48 -8.01
N LYS A 405 7.54 -9.50 -6.82
CA LYS A 405 7.09 -8.26 -6.17
C LYS A 405 8.27 -7.36 -5.85
N TYR A 406 9.35 -7.93 -5.30
CA TYR A 406 10.58 -7.20 -5.05
C TYR A 406 11.16 -6.60 -6.33
N VAL A 407 11.39 -7.42 -7.38
CA VAL A 407 11.97 -6.95 -8.65
C VAL A 407 11.10 -5.89 -9.32
N SER A 408 9.79 -6.13 -9.42
CA SER A 408 8.87 -5.18 -10.06
C SER A 408 8.80 -3.84 -9.33
N CYS A 409 8.70 -3.85 -8.00
CA CYS A 409 8.63 -2.64 -7.20
C CYS A 409 9.98 -1.89 -7.16
N PHE A 410 11.10 -2.60 -7.11
CA PHE A 410 12.43 -2.02 -7.27
C PHE A 410 12.57 -1.29 -8.61
N MET A 411 12.20 -1.95 -9.72
CA MET A 411 12.25 -1.35 -11.05
C MET A 411 11.28 -0.18 -11.21
N ILE A 412 10.10 -0.25 -10.59
CA ILE A 412 9.17 0.90 -10.55
C ILE A 412 9.85 2.10 -9.86
N GLY A 413 10.56 1.89 -8.75
CA GLY A 413 11.31 2.92 -8.07
C GLY A 413 12.41 3.53 -8.95
N VAL A 414 13.27 2.69 -9.54
CA VAL A 414 14.33 3.14 -10.46
C VAL A 414 13.73 3.92 -11.63
N ASN A 415 12.68 3.41 -12.27
CA ASN A 415 12.05 4.05 -13.42
C ASN A 415 11.39 5.38 -13.07
N THR A 416 10.80 5.49 -11.88
CA THR A 416 10.16 6.72 -11.40
C THR A 416 11.15 7.88 -11.30
N VAL A 417 12.38 7.59 -10.86
CA VAL A 417 13.40 8.63 -10.59
C VAL A 417 14.37 8.82 -11.75
N TYR A 418 14.73 7.76 -12.49
CA TYR A 418 15.76 7.82 -13.52
C TYR A 418 15.18 7.79 -14.93
N LEU A 419 14.49 6.71 -15.32
CA LEU A 419 14.07 6.47 -16.71
C LEU A 419 12.96 7.42 -17.18
N LEU A 420 11.88 7.55 -16.42
CA LEU A 420 10.72 8.35 -16.84
C LEU A 420 11.03 9.84 -16.94
N PRO A 421 11.80 10.45 -16.00
CA PRO A 421 12.24 11.84 -16.15
C PRO A 421 13.09 12.08 -17.40
N GLN A 422 13.94 11.14 -17.81
CA GLN A 422 14.66 11.26 -19.08
C GLN A 422 13.72 11.23 -20.28
N ILE A 423 12.69 10.38 -20.26
CA ILE A 423 11.65 10.37 -21.30
C ILE A 423 10.89 11.70 -21.33
N PHE A 424 10.58 12.28 -20.16
CA PHE A 424 9.95 13.59 -20.07
C PHE A 424 10.83 14.71 -20.65
N SER A 425 12.14 14.63 -20.42
CA SER A 425 13.15 15.52 -21.01
C SER A 425 13.18 15.42 -22.53
N MET A 426 13.23 14.20 -23.08
CA MET A 426 13.22 13.96 -24.53
C MET A 426 11.97 14.50 -25.23
N ILE A 427 10.82 14.52 -24.53
CA ILE A 427 9.54 15.02 -25.06
C ILE A 427 9.37 16.53 -24.80
N GLY A 428 10.24 17.15 -23.99
CA GLY A 428 10.15 18.57 -23.64
C GLY A 428 9.07 18.90 -22.60
N ILE A 429 8.64 17.92 -21.80
CA ILE A 429 7.66 18.09 -20.73
C ILE A 429 8.29 17.92 -19.34
N GLU A 430 9.61 18.02 -19.22
CA GLU A 430 10.32 17.94 -17.95
C GLU A 430 9.96 19.10 -17.00
N ARG A 431 10.23 18.92 -15.71
CA ARG A 431 10.14 19.99 -14.72
C ARG A 431 11.51 20.65 -14.61
N SER A 432 11.57 21.97 -14.73
CA SER A 432 12.82 22.73 -14.75
C SER A 432 13.74 22.45 -13.56
N GLU A 433 13.15 22.26 -12.37
CA GLU A 433 13.90 22.02 -11.13
C GLU A 433 14.19 20.53 -10.85
N PHE A 434 13.77 19.61 -11.71
CA PHE A 434 13.89 18.17 -11.39
C PHE A 434 15.35 17.72 -11.18
N TYR A 435 16.27 18.28 -11.97
CA TYR A 435 17.67 17.92 -11.92
C TYR A 435 18.51 18.81 -11.00
N THR A 436 17.92 19.81 -10.33
CA THR A 436 18.61 20.73 -9.41
C THR A 436 18.38 20.39 -7.93
N GLU A 437 17.65 19.30 -7.66
CA GLU A 437 17.22 18.88 -6.34
C GLU A 437 18.12 17.78 -5.75
N ILE A 438 19.17 18.19 -5.05
CA ILE A 438 20.03 17.33 -4.23
C ILE A 438 19.80 17.61 -2.73
#